data_AF-A0A225VXL5-F1
#
_entry.id   AF-A0A225VXL5-F1
#
_cell.length_a   1.000
_cell.length_b   1.000
_cell.length_c   1.000
_cell.angle_alpha   90.00
_cell.angle_beta   90.00
_cell.angle_gamma   90.00
#
_symmetry.space_group_name_H-M   'P 1'
#
loop_
_entity.id
_entity.type
_entity.pdbx_description
1 polymer ?
#
loop_
_entity_poly.entity_id
_entity_poly.type
_entity_poly.pdbx_seq_one_letter_code
_entity_poly.pdbx_strand_id
1 'polypeptide(L)'
;MPFLHVTLRGASDLPSSDFSFVGGKSDPYVIFKLNGTKYRSPCLKNTLNPVWDPPEHYVFPVPDAASAVLNVEVYDMDTLNPDDLLGTLVVPVAKFADEMEVSTLENYALSVESEFSSQKRKSTLLLEMCLKQLDNQERREYVWENESWSMGNGWNPTNTSERRQWSSYDDSTTSATFSAVAPPAPANMTGSGWQYCSNRGDAHGWSYAKTFAGPWTPDKPAFSFVRRRLWENTFKREEDSGTF
;
A
#
# COMPACT_ATOMS: atom_id res chain seq x y z
N MET A 1 -18.69 -13.05 5.71
CA MET A 1 -17.28 -13.28 5.34
C MET A 1 -16.50 -12.13 5.94
N PRO A 2 -15.61 -12.39 6.91
CA PRO A 2 -14.84 -11.34 7.56
C PRO A 2 -13.75 -10.76 6.66
N PHE A 3 -13.21 -9.62 7.08
CA PHE A 3 -12.13 -8.91 6.41
C PHE A 3 -11.02 -8.57 7.39
N LEU A 4 -9.77 -8.78 6.99
CA LEU A 4 -8.61 -8.32 7.74
C LEU A 4 -8.23 -6.93 7.24
N HIS A 5 -8.33 -5.94 8.11
CA HIS A 5 -7.81 -4.61 7.89
C HIS A 5 -6.36 -4.57 8.40
N VAL A 6 -5.43 -4.18 7.53
CA VAL A 6 -4.01 -4.03 7.84
C VAL A 6 -3.62 -2.58 7.57
N THR A 7 -3.09 -1.91 8.59
CA THR A 7 -2.59 -0.54 8.50
C THR A 7 -1.09 -0.55 8.75
N LEU A 8 -0.32 -0.25 7.71
CA LEU A 8 1.14 -0.12 7.77
C LEU A 8 1.51 1.31 8.19
N ARG A 9 2.25 1.44 9.28
CA ARG A 9 2.66 2.74 9.84
C ARG A 9 4.16 2.99 9.75
N GLY A 10 4.99 1.96 9.95
CA GLY A 10 6.43 2.14 9.92
C GLY A 10 7.20 0.83 10.03
N ALA A 11 8.51 0.92 9.89
CA ALA A 11 9.45 -0.13 10.24
C ALA A 11 10.64 0.47 10.98
N SER A 12 11.39 -0.35 11.70
CA SER A 12 12.53 0.09 12.50
C SER A 12 13.70 -0.88 12.34
N ASP A 13 14.92 -0.32 12.40
CA ASP A 13 16.19 -1.05 12.36
C ASP A 13 16.28 -2.06 11.21
N LEU A 14 15.84 -1.66 10.01
CA LEU A 14 15.99 -2.49 8.82
C LEU A 14 17.48 -2.69 8.47
N PRO A 15 17.85 -3.81 7.84
CA PRO A 15 19.18 -3.97 7.28
C PRO A 15 19.48 -2.93 6.22
N SER A 16 20.75 -2.56 6.08
CA SER A 16 21.23 -1.74 4.97
C SER A 16 21.75 -2.64 3.85
N SER A 17 21.26 -2.49 2.62
CA SER A 17 21.82 -3.19 1.44
C SER A 17 23.05 -2.46 0.89
N ASP A 18 23.06 -1.12 0.94
CA ASP A 18 24.12 -0.31 0.33
C ASP A 18 25.44 -0.39 1.13
N PHE A 19 26.42 -1.10 0.58
CA PHE A 19 27.81 -1.11 1.07
C PHE A 19 28.51 0.24 0.79
N SER A 20 28.09 1.31 1.46
CA SER A 20 28.89 2.53 1.56
C SER A 20 29.50 2.62 2.95
N PHE A 21 30.82 2.82 3.00
CA PHE A 21 31.69 2.84 4.19
C PHE A 21 31.32 3.88 5.28
N VAL A 22 30.17 4.56 5.18
CA VAL A 22 29.71 5.63 6.08
C VAL A 22 28.28 5.39 6.63
N GLY A 23 27.74 4.17 6.53
CA GLY A 23 26.42 3.83 7.06
C GLY A 23 25.38 3.75 5.96
N GLY A 24 25.32 2.58 5.32
CA GLY A 24 24.35 2.23 4.29
C GLY A 24 22.92 2.48 4.73
N LYS A 25 22.10 2.87 3.77
CA LYS A 25 20.65 3.04 3.94
C LYS A 25 19.93 2.07 2.99
N SER A 26 18.61 2.08 3.07
CA SER A 26 17.73 1.33 2.19
C SER A 26 16.64 2.26 1.68
N ASP A 27 15.99 1.84 0.60
CA ASP A 27 14.80 2.39 0.00
C ASP A 27 13.61 1.42 0.25
N PRO A 28 13.17 1.21 1.51
CA PRO A 28 12.25 0.13 1.86
C PRO A 28 10.83 0.27 1.29
N TYR A 29 10.24 -0.87 0.92
CA TYR A 29 8.81 -1.05 0.69
C TYR A 29 8.32 -2.41 1.20
N VAL A 30 7.01 -2.58 1.33
CA VAL A 30 6.38 -3.79 1.90
C VAL A 30 5.41 -4.41 0.91
N ILE A 31 5.44 -5.74 0.79
CA ILE A 31 4.46 -6.55 0.07
C ILE A 31 3.64 -7.34 1.08
N PHE A 32 2.31 -7.26 0.97
CA PHE A 32 1.37 -8.05 1.76
C PHE A 32 0.66 -9.06 0.84
N LYS A 33 0.53 -10.31 1.28
CA LYS A 33 -0.16 -11.39 0.54
C LYS A 33 -1.07 -12.17 1.47
N LEU A 34 -2.36 -12.29 1.11
CA LEU A 34 -3.33 -13.11 1.83
C LEU A 34 -4.40 -13.60 0.84
N ASN A 35 -4.67 -14.91 0.82
CA ASN A 35 -5.69 -15.56 -0.02
C ASN A 35 -5.68 -15.14 -1.50
N GLY A 36 -4.49 -15.00 -2.10
CA GLY A 36 -4.33 -14.61 -3.50
C GLY A 36 -4.41 -13.09 -3.75
N THR A 37 -4.86 -12.29 -2.78
CA THR A 37 -4.78 -10.83 -2.82
C THR A 37 -3.37 -10.38 -2.46
N LYS A 38 -2.80 -9.46 -3.25
CA LYS A 38 -1.47 -8.89 -3.05
C LYS A 38 -1.54 -7.37 -3.09
N TYR A 39 -0.93 -6.71 -2.12
CA TYR A 39 -0.70 -5.26 -2.14
C TYR A 39 0.80 -4.95 -1.99
N ARG A 40 1.24 -3.83 -2.57
CA ARG A 40 2.60 -3.28 -2.47
C ARG A 40 2.52 -1.84 -1.97
N SER A 41 3.28 -1.50 -0.93
CA SER A 41 3.36 -0.14 -0.41
C SER A 41 4.19 0.80 -1.31
N PRO A 42 4.07 2.13 -1.13
CA PRO A 42 5.08 3.06 -1.60
C PRO A 42 6.45 2.74 -1.00
N CYS A 43 7.50 3.15 -1.71
CA CYS A 43 8.89 3.06 -1.25
C CYS A 43 9.29 4.39 -0.62
N LEU A 44 9.94 4.32 0.54
CA LEU A 44 10.52 5.49 1.22
C LEU A 44 12.03 5.42 1.10
N LYS A 45 12.65 6.48 0.59
CA LYS A 45 14.07 6.45 0.24
C LYS A 45 14.99 6.70 1.43
N ASN A 46 16.18 6.14 1.36
CA ASN A 46 17.33 6.47 2.20
C ASN A 46 17.01 6.41 3.70
N THR A 47 16.30 5.37 4.13
CA THR A 47 15.90 5.17 5.53
C THR A 47 15.90 3.70 5.93
N LEU A 48 16.43 3.42 7.12
CA LEU A 48 16.29 2.12 7.80
C LEU A 48 15.11 2.11 8.78
N ASN A 49 14.43 3.26 8.93
CA ASN A 49 13.30 3.45 9.83
C ASN A 49 12.17 4.18 9.07
N PRO A 50 11.58 3.55 8.03
CA PRO A 50 10.52 4.18 7.26
C PRO A 50 9.29 4.46 8.13
N VAL A 51 8.66 5.63 7.90
CA VAL A 51 7.37 6.00 8.48
C VAL A 51 6.45 6.36 7.31
N TRP A 52 5.40 5.56 7.10
CA TRP A 52 4.37 5.85 6.11
C TRP A 52 3.37 6.81 6.76
N ASP A 53 3.45 8.07 6.36
CA ASP A 53 2.54 9.14 6.79
C ASP A 53 1.91 9.80 5.55
N PRO A 54 0.58 9.64 5.34
CA PRO A 54 -0.36 8.90 6.19
C PRO A 54 -0.10 7.39 6.16
N PRO A 55 -0.63 6.65 7.15
CA PRO A 55 -0.57 5.19 7.14
C PRO A 55 -1.16 4.58 5.86
N GLU A 56 -0.61 3.43 5.49
CA GLU A 56 -1.06 2.65 4.35
C GLU A 56 -2.11 1.63 4.78
N HIS A 57 -3.33 1.69 4.21
CA HIS A 57 -4.44 0.83 4.58
C HIS A 57 -4.72 -0.21 3.50
N TYR A 58 -4.82 -1.47 3.92
CA TYR A 58 -5.10 -2.61 3.05
C TYR A 58 -6.19 -3.46 3.66
N VAL A 59 -7.11 -3.95 2.83
CA VAL A 59 -8.22 -4.80 3.24
C VAL A 59 -8.16 -6.11 2.48
N PHE A 60 -8.20 -7.22 3.21
CA PHE A 60 -8.14 -8.56 2.65
C PHE A 60 -9.41 -9.34 2.98
N PRO A 61 -10.03 -10.02 2.00
CA PRO A 61 -11.11 -10.95 2.29
C PRO A 61 -10.58 -12.20 3.00
N VAL A 62 -11.27 -12.61 4.06
CA VAL A 62 -10.89 -13.78 4.88
C VAL A 62 -12.07 -14.77 4.88
N PRO A 63 -12.12 -15.72 3.93
CA PRO A 63 -13.19 -16.73 3.91
C PRO A 63 -13.17 -17.64 5.13
N ASP A 64 -11.97 -17.99 5.60
CA ASP A 64 -11.74 -18.80 6.79
C ASP A 64 -10.55 -18.25 7.58
N ALA A 65 -10.84 -17.70 8.77
CA ALA A 65 -9.80 -17.12 9.62
C ALA A 65 -8.88 -18.18 10.26
N ALA A 66 -9.35 -19.42 10.40
CA ALA A 66 -8.58 -20.49 11.04
C ALA A 66 -7.38 -20.93 10.18
N SER A 67 -7.55 -20.92 8.85
CA SER A 67 -6.51 -21.30 7.89
C SER A 67 -5.82 -20.11 7.21
N ALA A 68 -6.36 -18.89 7.31
CA ALA A 68 -5.78 -17.72 6.67
C ALA A 68 -4.48 -17.24 7.35
N VAL A 69 -3.51 -16.90 6.50
CA VAL A 69 -2.18 -16.41 6.90
C VAL A 69 -1.83 -15.18 6.07
N LEU A 70 -1.49 -14.09 6.75
CA LEU A 70 -0.90 -12.91 6.13
C LEU A 70 0.61 -13.11 6.00
N ASN A 71 1.10 -13.13 4.77
CA ASN A 71 2.53 -13.14 4.47
C ASN A 71 2.97 -11.70 4.15
N VAL A 72 4.05 -11.27 4.78
CA VAL A 72 4.61 -9.92 4.64
C VAL A 72 6.08 -10.03 4.27
N GLU A 73 6.48 -9.31 3.24
CA GLU A 73 7.85 -9.25 2.75
C GLU A 73 8.30 -7.79 2.71
N VAL A 74 9.44 -7.48 3.32
CA VAL A 74 10.04 -6.14 3.30
C VAL A 74 11.25 -6.19 2.36
N TYR A 75 11.26 -5.31 1.38
CA TYR A 75 12.28 -5.25 0.34
C TYR A 75 13.01 -3.90 0.37
N ASP A 76 14.25 -3.92 -0.09
CA ASP A 76 14.99 -2.74 -0.49
C ASP A 76 14.86 -2.52 -2.00
N MET A 77 14.51 -1.30 -2.43
CA MET A 77 14.44 -1.01 -3.85
C MET A 77 15.84 -0.71 -4.40
N ASP A 78 16.24 -1.47 -5.41
CA ASP A 78 17.46 -1.20 -6.17
C ASP A 78 17.20 -0.57 -7.53
N THR A 79 18.07 0.37 -7.91
CA THR A 79 17.88 1.14 -9.15
C THR A 79 18.34 0.37 -10.39
N LEU A 80 19.32 -0.53 -10.24
CA LEU A 80 20.02 -1.23 -11.33
C LEU A 80 20.09 -2.76 -11.14
N ASN A 81 19.88 -3.24 -9.91
CA ASN A 81 19.88 -4.65 -9.55
C ASN A 81 18.47 -5.10 -9.16
N PRO A 82 18.20 -6.42 -9.05
CA PRO A 82 17.00 -6.91 -8.39
C PRO A 82 16.88 -6.37 -6.97
N ASP A 83 15.66 -6.06 -6.53
CA ASP A 83 15.36 -5.63 -5.17
C ASP A 83 15.76 -6.70 -4.13
N ASP A 84 16.50 -6.31 -3.09
CA ASP A 84 16.94 -7.21 -2.02
C ASP A 84 15.82 -7.47 -1.01
N LEU A 85 15.63 -8.73 -0.61
CA LEU A 85 14.66 -9.08 0.43
C LEU A 85 15.29 -8.85 1.81
N LEU A 86 14.81 -7.84 2.53
CA LEU A 86 15.37 -7.47 3.84
C LEU A 86 14.90 -8.42 4.96
N GLY A 87 13.65 -8.85 4.88
CA GLY A 87 13.07 -9.78 5.85
C GLY A 87 11.61 -10.08 5.63
N THR A 88 11.12 -11.07 6.37
CA THR A 88 9.76 -11.61 6.23
C THR A 88 9.02 -11.64 7.57
N LEU A 89 7.69 -11.64 7.50
CA LEU A 89 6.80 -11.81 8.64
C LEU A 89 5.59 -12.65 8.22
N VAL A 90 5.21 -13.58 9.08
CA VAL A 90 4.04 -14.46 8.90
C VAL A 90 3.11 -14.25 10.08
N VAL A 91 1.87 -13.83 9.81
CA VAL A 91 0.86 -13.59 10.84
C VAL A 91 -0.37 -14.48 10.58
N PRO A 92 -0.62 -15.49 11.44
CA PRO A 92 -1.87 -16.25 11.40
C PRO A 92 -3.06 -15.34 11.73
N VAL A 93 -4.09 -15.32 10.87
CA VAL A 93 -5.27 -14.46 11.08
C VAL A 93 -6.11 -14.93 12.26
N ALA A 94 -6.04 -16.23 12.60
CA ALA A 94 -6.65 -16.81 13.79
C ALA A 94 -6.30 -16.07 15.09
N LYS A 95 -5.16 -15.36 15.16
CA LYS A 95 -4.78 -14.49 16.29
C LYS A 95 -5.87 -13.46 16.63
N PHE A 96 -6.62 -13.00 15.63
CA PHE A 96 -7.64 -11.96 15.77
C PHE A 96 -9.07 -12.52 15.80
N ALA A 97 -9.24 -13.84 15.76
CA ALA A 97 -10.57 -14.46 15.65
C ALA A 97 -11.39 -14.33 16.94
N ASP A 98 -10.75 -14.37 18.11
CA ASP A 98 -11.42 -14.25 19.41
C ASP A 98 -11.71 -12.79 19.80
N GLU A 99 -10.99 -11.84 19.19
CA GLU A 99 -11.08 -10.40 19.46
C GLU A 99 -11.46 -9.62 18.18
N MET A 100 -12.54 -10.03 17.53
CA MET A 100 -13.07 -9.31 16.36
C MET A 100 -13.43 -7.86 16.70
N GLU A 101 -13.30 -6.97 15.71
CA GLU A 101 -13.53 -5.51 15.82
C GLU A 101 -12.58 -4.78 16.78
N VAL A 102 -11.58 -5.45 17.34
CA VAL A 102 -10.52 -4.84 18.15
C VAL A 102 -9.30 -4.56 17.26
N SER A 103 -8.87 -3.30 17.20
CA SER A 103 -7.61 -2.92 16.54
C SER A 103 -6.42 -3.23 17.46
N THR A 104 -5.43 -3.93 16.92
CA THR A 104 -4.17 -4.25 17.61
C THR A 104 -3.01 -3.56 16.91
N LEU A 105 -2.39 -2.57 17.58
CA LEU A 105 -1.19 -1.89 17.11
C LEU A 105 0.04 -2.50 17.78
N GLU A 106 0.90 -3.17 17.01
CA GLU A 106 2.06 -3.88 17.53
C GLU A 106 3.30 -3.73 16.63
N ASN A 107 4.48 -3.87 17.24
CA ASN A 107 5.74 -4.05 16.52
C ASN A 107 5.99 -5.54 16.30
N TYR A 108 5.86 -5.98 15.05
CA TYR A 108 6.09 -7.36 14.65
C TYR A 108 7.57 -7.54 14.30
N ALA A 109 8.25 -8.50 14.95
CA ALA A 109 9.63 -8.82 14.62
C ALA A 109 9.72 -9.44 13.22
N LEU A 110 10.67 -8.97 12.42
CA LEU A 110 10.97 -9.54 11.11
C LEU A 110 11.97 -10.68 11.25
N SER A 111 11.75 -11.74 10.48
CA SER A 111 12.81 -12.71 10.17
C SER A 111 13.73 -12.08 9.14
N VAL A 112 14.84 -11.50 9.60
CA VAL A 112 15.86 -10.88 8.74
C VAL A 112 16.49 -11.94 7.83
N GLU A 113 16.64 -11.60 6.55
CA GLU A 113 17.21 -12.54 5.58
C GLU A 113 18.67 -12.89 5.87
N SER A 114 19.06 -14.10 5.47
CA SER A 114 20.34 -14.70 5.87
C SER A 114 21.55 -13.89 5.41
N GLU A 115 21.46 -13.22 4.27
CA GLU A 115 22.49 -12.33 3.72
C GLU A 115 22.77 -11.13 4.63
N PHE A 116 21.77 -10.68 5.39
CA PHE A 116 21.86 -9.55 6.32
C PHE A 116 22.08 -9.97 7.78
N SER A 117 22.10 -11.27 8.07
CA SER A 117 22.20 -11.80 9.45
C SER A 117 23.43 -11.29 10.22
N SER A 118 24.54 -11.03 9.53
CA SER A 118 25.78 -10.50 10.12
C SER A 118 25.62 -9.10 10.73
N GLN A 119 24.64 -8.32 10.24
CA GLN A 119 24.33 -6.99 10.76
C GLN A 119 23.64 -7.04 12.13
N LYS A 120 23.12 -8.22 12.55
CA LYS A 120 22.47 -8.45 13.86
C LYS A 120 21.35 -7.45 14.17
N ARG A 121 20.59 -7.06 13.15
CA ARG A 121 19.47 -6.14 13.24
C ARG A 121 18.32 -6.75 14.04
N LYS A 122 17.59 -5.92 14.77
CA LYS A 122 16.35 -6.26 15.48
C LYS A 122 15.17 -5.64 14.74
N SER A 123 15.08 -5.94 13.45
CA SER A 123 14.15 -5.28 12.56
C SER A 123 12.70 -5.57 12.95
N THR A 124 11.86 -4.53 12.96
CA THR A 124 10.43 -4.65 13.28
C THR A 124 9.56 -3.90 12.29
N LEU A 125 8.33 -4.36 12.10
CA LEU A 125 7.29 -3.69 11.33
C LEU A 125 6.14 -3.27 12.24
N LEU A 126 5.82 -1.98 12.27
CA LEU A 126 4.70 -1.42 13.04
C LEU A 126 3.41 -1.52 12.22
N LEU A 127 2.55 -2.44 12.63
CA LEU A 127 1.26 -2.70 11.98
C LEU A 127 0.12 -2.53 12.98
N GLU A 128 -0.97 -1.93 12.52
CA GLU A 128 -2.27 -2.01 13.16
C GLU A 128 -3.16 -2.98 12.38
N MET A 129 -3.68 -4.01 13.05
CA MET A 129 -4.52 -5.03 12.42
C MET A 129 -5.83 -5.24 13.17
N CYS A 130 -6.91 -5.46 12.42
CA CYS A 130 -8.25 -5.69 12.96
C CYS A 130 -9.00 -6.66 12.04
N LEU A 131 -9.52 -7.76 12.60
CA LEU A 131 -10.43 -8.66 11.89
C LEU A 131 -11.88 -8.21 12.13
N LYS A 132 -12.61 -7.94 11.05
CA LYS A 132 -13.96 -7.38 11.11
C LYS A 132 -14.97 -8.30 10.46
N GLN A 133 -16.18 -8.39 11.03
CA GLN A 133 -17.23 -9.29 10.54
C GLN A 133 -17.89 -8.77 9.26
N LEU A 134 -18.01 -7.46 9.18
CA LEU A 134 -18.47 -6.69 8.03
C LEU A 134 -17.48 -5.53 7.87
N ASP A 135 -17.10 -5.21 6.63
CA ASP A 135 -16.47 -3.91 6.38
C ASP A 135 -17.43 -2.83 6.93
N ASN A 136 -16.89 -1.90 7.71
CA ASN A 136 -17.65 -1.03 8.62
C ASN A 136 -18.77 -0.24 7.91
N GLN A 137 -19.61 0.46 8.69
CA GLN A 137 -20.50 1.53 8.20
C GLN A 137 -19.80 2.54 7.28
N GLU A 138 -18.47 2.58 7.24
CA GLU A 138 -17.64 3.38 6.36
C GLU A 138 -16.76 2.46 5.48
N ARG A 139 -16.94 2.53 4.15
CA ARG A 139 -16.13 1.81 3.15
C ARG A 139 -15.34 2.82 2.33
N ARG A 140 -14.02 2.65 2.25
CA ARG A 140 -13.16 3.50 1.41
C ARG A 140 -12.83 2.82 0.11
N GLU A 141 -13.04 3.54 -0.97
CA GLU A 141 -12.68 3.10 -2.31
C GLU A 141 -11.59 3.96 -2.88
N TYR A 142 -10.78 3.35 -3.74
CA TYR A 142 -9.60 3.98 -4.29
C TYR A 142 -9.50 3.78 -5.80
N VAL A 143 -8.98 4.80 -6.50
CA VAL A 143 -8.70 4.78 -7.93
C VAL A 143 -7.38 5.49 -8.18
N TRP A 144 -6.58 4.98 -9.11
CA TRP A 144 -5.37 5.67 -9.55
C TRP A 144 -5.63 6.55 -10.77
N GLU A 145 -5.13 7.78 -10.73
CA GLU A 145 -4.92 8.63 -11.90
C GLU A 145 -3.45 8.49 -12.33
N ASN A 146 -3.19 8.31 -13.63
CA ASN A 146 -1.88 7.94 -14.17
C ASN A 146 -1.46 8.85 -15.32
N GLU A 147 -0.24 9.38 -15.23
CA GLU A 147 0.37 10.18 -16.28
C GLU A 147 1.75 9.66 -16.66
N SER A 148 2.13 9.96 -17.89
CA SER A 148 3.46 9.66 -18.43
C SER A 148 4.13 10.94 -18.90
N TRP A 149 5.44 11.00 -18.72
CA TRP A 149 6.24 12.12 -19.19
C TRP A 149 6.63 11.90 -20.66
N SER A 150 6.52 12.95 -21.47
CA SER A 150 7.03 12.97 -22.83
C SER A 150 7.83 14.24 -23.09
N MET A 151 8.89 14.09 -23.90
CA MET A 151 9.71 15.22 -24.31
C MET A 151 8.85 16.20 -25.13
N GLY A 152 8.83 17.47 -24.73
CA GLY A 152 8.06 18.53 -25.38
C GLY A 152 6.69 18.80 -24.77
N ASN A 153 5.93 17.77 -24.38
CA ASN A 153 4.58 17.94 -23.81
C ASN A 153 4.54 17.80 -22.28
N GLY A 154 5.62 17.34 -21.66
CA GLY A 154 5.68 17.13 -20.21
C GLY A 154 4.77 15.98 -19.75
N TRP A 155 4.20 16.12 -18.57
CA TRP A 155 3.27 15.15 -17.98
C TRP A 155 1.90 15.22 -18.63
N ASN A 156 1.40 14.09 -19.11
CA ASN A 156 0.09 13.99 -19.76
C ASN A 156 -0.61 12.69 -19.37
N PRO A 157 -1.96 12.64 -19.40
CA PRO A 157 -2.73 11.41 -19.23
C PRO A 157 -2.17 10.27 -20.07
N THR A 158 -1.92 9.14 -19.42
CA THR A 158 -1.33 7.99 -20.11
C THR A 158 -2.35 7.35 -21.06
N ASN A 159 -1.92 6.97 -22.26
CA ASN A 159 -2.75 6.26 -23.24
C ASN A 159 -2.12 4.94 -23.70
N THR A 160 -1.28 4.34 -22.85
CA THR A 160 -0.64 3.05 -23.15
C THR A 160 -1.61 1.90 -22.86
N SER A 161 -1.35 0.74 -23.47
CA SER A 161 -2.10 -0.48 -23.16
C SER A 161 -1.77 -1.05 -21.78
N GLU A 162 -0.56 -0.78 -21.26
CA GLU A 162 -0.14 -1.20 -19.92
C GLU A 162 -0.92 -0.43 -18.84
N ARG A 163 -1.00 0.90 -18.99
CA ARG A 163 -1.74 1.78 -18.11
C ARG A 163 -2.32 2.96 -18.87
N ARG A 164 -3.62 3.17 -18.75
CA ARG A 164 -4.33 4.38 -19.20
C ARG A 164 -4.48 5.36 -18.04
N GLN A 165 -5.04 6.54 -18.32
CA GLN A 165 -5.21 7.62 -17.36
C GLN A 165 -5.83 7.15 -16.04
N TRP A 166 -6.75 6.20 -16.04
CA TRP A 166 -7.39 5.70 -14.84
C TRP A 166 -7.16 4.21 -14.67
N SER A 167 -6.92 3.75 -13.44
CA SER A 167 -6.89 2.32 -13.10
C SER A 167 -7.52 2.01 -11.75
N SER A 168 -8.02 0.79 -11.60
CA SER A 168 -8.45 0.25 -10.31
C SER A 168 -7.29 0.24 -9.32
N TYR A 169 -7.57 0.27 -8.02
CA TYR A 169 -6.55 0.34 -6.98
C TYR A 169 -5.55 -0.83 -7.01
N ASP A 170 -6.05 -2.02 -7.30
CA ASP A 170 -5.30 -3.27 -7.45
C ASP A 170 -4.62 -3.42 -8.82
N ASP A 171 -4.72 -2.37 -9.64
CA ASP A 171 -4.14 -2.29 -10.98
C ASP A 171 -4.67 -3.31 -12.00
N SER A 172 -5.74 -4.07 -11.68
CA SER A 172 -6.32 -5.12 -12.54
C SER A 172 -7.08 -4.59 -13.76
N THR A 173 -7.59 -3.36 -13.69
CA THR A 173 -8.38 -2.73 -14.76
C THR A 173 -7.86 -1.33 -15.06
N THR A 174 -7.82 -0.94 -16.34
CA THR A 174 -7.40 0.41 -16.76
C THR A 174 -8.23 0.98 -17.92
N SER A 175 -8.55 2.27 -17.85
CA SER A 175 -9.39 2.98 -18.82
C SER A 175 -8.94 4.43 -19.03
N ALA A 176 -9.35 5.00 -20.16
CA ALA A 176 -9.25 6.44 -20.40
C ALA A 176 -10.27 7.25 -19.56
N THR A 177 -11.30 6.60 -19.01
CA THR A 177 -12.37 7.24 -18.24
C THR A 177 -12.42 6.76 -16.80
N PHE A 178 -12.66 7.69 -15.89
CA PHE A 178 -12.80 7.44 -14.46
C PHE A 178 -13.90 6.42 -14.16
N SER A 179 -15.09 6.61 -14.75
CA SER A 179 -16.28 5.78 -14.50
C SER A 179 -16.13 4.31 -14.91
N ALA A 180 -15.15 3.98 -15.75
CA ALA A 180 -14.90 2.61 -16.18
C ALA A 180 -14.03 1.81 -15.20
N VAL A 181 -13.35 2.47 -14.26
CA VAL A 181 -12.51 1.81 -13.24
C VAL A 181 -12.95 2.13 -11.82
N ALA A 182 -13.67 3.23 -11.62
CA ALA A 182 -14.21 3.59 -10.32
C ALA A 182 -15.29 2.58 -9.92
N PRO A 183 -15.16 1.94 -8.76
CA PRO A 183 -16.16 1.02 -8.28
C PRO A 183 -17.50 1.75 -8.07
N PRO A 184 -18.63 1.10 -8.37
CA PRO A 184 -19.93 1.68 -8.07
C PRO A 184 -20.08 1.89 -6.56
N ALA A 185 -20.93 2.83 -6.19
CA ALA A 185 -21.32 3.00 -4.79
C ALA A 185 -21.84 1.65 -4.25
N PRO A 186 -21.32 1.18 -3.10
CA PRO A 186 -21.87 0.00 -2.45
C PRO A 186 -23.35 0.19 -2.13
N ALA A 187 -24.11 -0.90 -2.15
CA ALA A 187 -25.54 -0.85 -1.85
C ALA A 187 -25.82 -0.23 -0.47
N ASN A 188 -26.81 0.67 -0.40
CA ASN A 188 -27.23 1.39 0.81
C ASN A 188 -26.11 2.25 1.44
N MET A 189 -25.14 2.70 0.65
CA MET A 189 -24.11 3.62 1.11
C MET A 189 -24.00 4.85 0.22
N THR A 190 -23.79 6.01 0.86
CA THR A 190 -23.60 7.30 0.20
C THR A 190 -22.14 7.72 0.31
N GLY A 191 -21.53 8.06 -0.84
CA GLY A 191 -20.14 8.51 -0.91
C GLY A 191 -19.99 9.99 -0.56
N SER A 192 -18.90 10.36 0.10
CA SER A 192 -18.51 11.75 0.36
C SER A 192 -18.08 12.52 -0.90
N GLY A 193 -17.86 11.79 -2.00
CA GLY A 193 -17.31 12.32 -3.24
C GLY A 193 -15.83 11.97 -3.37
N TRP A 194 -15.38 11.83 -4.62
CA TRP A 194 -14.00 11.49 -4.93
C TRP A 194 -13.09 12.70 -4.78
N GLN A 195 -11.99 12.52 -4.05
CA GLN A 195 -10.94 13.52 -3.87
C GLN A 195 -9.57 12.84 -3.98
N TYR A 196 -8.55 13.57 -4.41
CA TYR A 196 -7.20 13.02 -4.36
C TYR A 196 -6.65 13.10 -2.93
N CYS A 197 -5.89 12.07 -2.55
CA CYS A 197 -5.21 12.01 -1.24
C CYS A 197 -4.03 13.01 -1.24
N SER A 198 -4.26 14.23 -0.80
CA SER A 198 -3.24 15.30 -0.78
C SER A 198 -2.06 15.03 0.14
N ASN A 199 -2.23 14.10 1.08
CA ASN A 199 -1.19 13.64 2.00
C ASN A 199 -0.34 12.49 1.42
N ARG A 200 -0.62 11.98 0.22
CA ARG A 200 0.16 10.91 -0.43
C ARG A 200 0.87 11.41 -1.68
N GLY A 201 2.20 11.26 -1.73
CA GLY A 201 3.00 11.73 -2.86
C GLY A 201 3.63 13.10 -2.59
N ASP A 202 3.84 13.89 -3.63
CA ASP A 202 4.26 15.29 -3.52
C ASP A 202 3.13 16.20 -3.01
N ALA A 203 3.39 17.51 -2.94
CA ALA A 203 2.42 18.51 -2.49
C ALA A 203 1.11 18.57 -3.31
N HIS A 204 1.02 17.84 -4.43
CA HIS A 204 -0.14 17.76 -5.31
C HIS A 204 -0.71 16.34 -5.43
N GLY A 205 -0.24 15.41 -4.59
CA GLY A 205 -0.70 14.04 -4.54
C GLY A 205 0.02 13.07 -5.49
N TRP A 206 1.07 13.53 -6.19
CA TRP A 206 1.74 12.70 -7.22
C TRP A 206 2.86 11.85 -6.63
N SER A 207 2.83 10.57 -6.92
CA SER A 207 3.95 9.65 -6.72
C SER A 207 4.58 9.29 -8.05
N TYR A 208 5.89 9.16 -8.09
CA TYR A 208 6.69 9.01 -9.31
C TYR A 208 7.33 7.63 -9.38
N ALA A 209 7.50 7.11 -10.59
CA ALA A 209 8.22 5.87 -10.84
C ALA A 209 8.88 5.87 -12.22
N LYS A 210 9.76 4.89 -12.46
CA LYS A 210 10.33 4.63 -13.79
C LYS A 210 9.33 3.90 -14.71
N THR A 211 8.49 3.04 -14.15
CA THR A 211 7.50 2.23 -14.88
C THR A 211 6.24 2.08 -14.03
N PHE A 212 5.12 1.61 -14.60
CA PHE A 212 3.88 1.40 -13.83
C PHE A 212 3.96 0.25 -12.83
N ALA A 213 4.97 -0.62 -12.93
CA ALA A 213 5.28 -1.60 -11.89
C ALA A 213 5.79 -0.97 -10.58
N GLY A 214 6.11 0.33 -10.61
CA GLY A 214 6.70 1.06 -9.50
C GLY A 214 8.17 0.65 -9.28
N PRO A 215 8.65 0.70 -8.03
CA PRO A 215 7.96 1.28 -6.88
C PRO A 215 7.78 2.79 -7.01
N TRP A 216 6.92 3.33 -6.16
CA TRP A 216 6.46 4.71 -6.22
C TRP A 216 7.08 5.51 -5.08
N THR A 217 7.52 6.73 -5.39
CA THR A 217 8.16 7.65 -4.45
C THR A 217 7.49 9.02 -4.50
N PRO A 218 7.34 9.73 -3.36
CA PRO A 218 6.84 11.11 -3.36
C PRO A 218 7.84 12.10 -4.00
N ASP A 219 9.13 11.78 -3.95
CA ASP A 219 10.17 12.64 -4.47
C ASP A 219 10.34 12.44 -5.97
N LYS A 220 10.05 13.47 -6.77
CA LYS A 220 10.24 13.47 -8.22
C LYS A 220 11.72 13.21 -8.57
N PRO A 221 12.09 12.01 -9.06
CA PRO A 221 13.47 11.72 -9.43
C PRO A 221 13.81 12.36 -10.78
N ALA A 222 15.12 12.47 -11.08
CA ALA A 222 15.61 13.07 -12.33
C ALA A 222 15.14 12.33 -13.60
N PHE A 223 14.78 11.05 -13.49
CA PHE A 223 14.39 10.18 -14.61
C PHE A 223 13.06 9.45 -14.35
N SER A 224 12.06 10.09 -13.74
CA SER A 224 10.71 9.50 -13.70
C SER A 224 10.05 9.59 -15.07
N PHE A 225 9.48 8.47 -15.51
CA PHE A 225 8.75 8.39 -16.77
C PHE A 225 7.25 8.33 -16.56
N VAL A 226 6.82 7.92 -15.37
CA VAL A 226 5.42 7.82 -15.00
C VAL A 226 5.18 8.45 -13.63
N ARG A 227 3.96 8.93 -13.43
CA ARG A 227 3.46 9.35 -12.12
C ARG A 227 2.03 8.88 -11.93
N ARG A 228 1.63 8.67 -10.68
CA ARG A 228 0.25 8.36 -10.31
C ARG A 228 -0.22 9.16 -9.11
N ARG A 229 -1.51 9.37 -9.00
CA ARG A 229 -2.16 10.06 -7.88
C ARG A 229 -3.34 9.23 -7.39
N LEU A 230 -3.40 9.02 -6.07
CA LEU A 230 -4.47 8.25 -5.45
C LEU A 230 -5.69 9.14 -5.29
N TRP A 231 -6.82 8.67 -5.78
CA TRP A 231 -8.14 9.19 -5.50
C TRP A 231 -8.84 8.28 -4.51
N GLU A 232 -9.54 8.86 -3.54
CA GLU A 232 -10.31 8.16 -2.53
C GLU A 232 -11.75 8.68 -2.47
N ASN A 233 -12.68 7.81 -2.08
CA ASN A 233 -14.04 8.18 -1.71
C ASN A 233 -14.48 7.32 -0.53
N THR A 234 -15.10 7.97 0.44
CA THR A 234 -15.56 7.35 1.67
C THR A 234 -17.06 7.21 1.61
N PHE A 235 -17.53 5.97 1.50
CA PHE A 235 -18.93 5.60 1.52
C PHE A 235 -19.38 5.36 2.95
N LYS A 236 -20.51 5.95 3.35
CA LYS A 236 -21.13 5.67 4.64
C LYS A 236 -22.50 5.05 4.45
N ARG A 237 -22.82 4.02 5.23
CA ARG A 237 -24.17 3.43 5.25
C ARG A 237 -25.15 4.51 5.72
N GLU A 238 -26.28 4.62 5.05
CA GLU A 238 -27.36 5.48 5.55
C GLU A 238 -27.77 4.95 6.92
N GLU A 239 -27.68 5.80 7.95
CA GLU A 239 -28.25 5.45 9.25
C GLU A 239 -29.75 5.29 9.02
N ASP A 240 -30.32 4.15 9.41
CA ASP A 240 -31.77 3.99 9.48
C ASP A 240 -32.27 5.13 10.37
N SER A 241 -32.82 6.17 9.74
CA SER A 241 -33.52 7.23 10.44
C SER A 241 -34.74 6.56 11.06
N GLY A 242 -34.56 6.06 12.28
CA GLY A 242 -35.59 5.47 13.09
C GLY A 242 -36.67 6.50 13.31
N THR A 243 -37.69 6.47 12.47
CA THR A 243 -39.00 7.03 12.80
C THR A 243 -39.55 6.18 13.96
N PHE A 244 -39.40 6.71 15.17
CA PHE A 244 -40.25 6.35 16.31
C PHE A 244 -41.70 6.77 16.05
#